data_AF-A0A948B5J8-F1
#
_entry.id   AF-A0A948B5J8-F1
#
_cell.length_a   1.000
_cell.length_b   1.000
_cell.length_c   1.000
_cell.angle_alpha   90.00
_cell.angle_beta   90.00
_cell.angle_gamma   90.00
#
_symmetry.space_group_name_H-M   'P 1'
#
loop_
_entity.id
_entity.type
_entity.pdbx_description
1 polymer ?
#
loop_
_entity_poly.entity_id
_entity_poly.type
_entity_poly.pdbx_seq_one_letter_code
_entity_poly.pdbx_strand_id
1 'polypeptide(L)'
;MADIQLQCLGCSKAFLVSDDQAGQLVSCPQCNRKIAVPVPSEQLDQASKLTLRRDATVSGGNICPSCNTTMPPGAVLCVQCGYDVRKGVRLGETTGWPPYVRWLLAGVGVIIVVMLVKIVLRPQPISEIAVTPPAVQAPTPAPAAPP
;
A
#
# COMPACT_ATOMS: atom_id res chain seq x y z
N MET A 1 50.53 -4.12 25.42
CA MET A 1 50.51 -4.47 24.00
C MET A 1 49.59 -5.65 23.86
N ALA A 2 48.38 -5.43 23.36
CA ALA A 2 47.50 -6.52 22.97
C ALA A 2 47.62 -6.67 21.45
N ASP A 3 47.62 -7.92 21.00
CA ASP A 3 47.78 -8.31 19.61
C ASP A 3 46.47 -8.94 19.15
N ILE A 4 45.89 -8.41 18.07
CA ILE A 4 44.67 -8.93 17.46
C ILE A 4 45.05 -9.94 16.38
N GLN A 5 44.58 -11.18 16.51
CA GLN A 5 44.79 -12.20 15.49
C GLN A 5 43.70 -12.11 14.41
N LEU A 6 44.12 -11.84 13.18
CA LEU A 6 43.23 -11.66 12.03
C LEU A 6 43.48 -12.76 11.00
N GLN A 7 42.42 -13.32 10.42
CA GLN A 7 42.54 -14.25 9.29
C GLN A 7 42.35 -13.52 7.96
N CYS A 8 43.34 -13.64 7.07
CA CYS A 8 43.25 -13.01 5.75
C CYS A 8 42.25 -13.71 4.84
N LEU A 9 41.22 -12.99 4.36
CA LEU A 9 40.22 -13.50 3.41
C LEU A 9 40.79 -13.86 2.02
N GLY A 10 42.03 -13.44 1.70
CA GLY A 10 42.65 -13.68 0.40
C GLY A 10 43.59 -14.88 0.34
N CYS A 11 44.38 -15.11 1.40
CA CYS A 11 45.35 -16.21 1.46
C CYS A 11 45.15 -17.14 2.65
N SER A 12 44.05 -16.98 3.40
CA SER A 12 43.61 -17.77 4.56
C SER A 12 44.61 -17.93 5.71
N LYS A 13 45.74 -17.21 5.68
CA LYS A 13 46.73 -17.21 6.76
C LYS A 13 46.32 -16.26 7.88
N ALA A 14 46.50 -16.71 9.12
CA ALA A 14 46.36 -15.88 10.31
C ALA A 14 47.63 -15.04 10.51
N PHE A 15 47.48 -13.78 10.90
CA PHE A 15 48.57 -12.88 11.23
C PHE A 15 48.18 -11.99 12.41
N LEU A 16 49.16 -11.54 13.19
CA LEU A 16 48.94 -10.65 14.33
C LEU A 16 49.12 -9.19 13.90
N VAL A 17 48.22 -8.35 14.36
CA VAL A 17 48.21 -6.91 14.13
C VAL A 17 48.00 -6.21 15.46
N SER A 18 48.75 -5.15 15.70
CA SER A 18 48.63 -4.35 16.92
C SER A 18 47.29 -3.61 16.97
N ASP A 19 46.73 -3.43 18.16
CA ASP A 19 45.47 -2.71 18.39
C ASP A 19 45.47 -1.28 17.80
N ASP A 20 46.63 -0.63 17.71
CA ASP A 20 46.76 0.73 17.16
C ASP A 20 46.36 0.83 15.69
N GLN A 21 46.31 -0.30 14.98
CA GLN A 21 45.85 -0.37 13.59
C GLN A 21 44.38 -0.78 13.47
N ALA A 22 43.65 -0.90 14.58
CA ALA A 22 42.21 -1.13 14.58
C ALA A 22 41.46 -0.02 13.84
N GLY A 23 40.54 -0.40 12.96
CA GLY A 23 39.82 0.55 12.10
C GLY A 23 40.62 1.06 10.90
N GLN A 24 41.88 0.65 10.73
CA GLN A 24 42.70 0.99 9.56
C GLN A 24 42.76 -0.15 8.54
N LEU A 25 43.20 0.18 7.32
CA LEU A 25 43.45 -0.77 6.24
C LEU A 25 44.93 -1.19 6.26
N VAL A 26 45.19 -2.43 6.67
CA VAL A 26 46.55 -2.99 6.77
C VAL A 26 46.82 -3.94 5.60
N SER A 27 48.07 -4.03 5.17
CA SER A 27 48.50 -4.93 4.10
C SER A 27 48.89 -6.30 4.66
N CYS A 28 48.34 -7.38 4.08
CA CYS A 28 48.69 -8.73 4.47
C CYS A 28 50.14 -9.06 4.09
N PRO A 29 51.01 -9.53 5.02
CA PRO A 29 52.42 -9.82 4.73
C PRO A 29 52.63 -11.04 3.82
N GLN A 30 51.57 -11.80 3.52
CA GLN A 30 51.65 -13.05 2.76
C GLN A 30 51.13 -12.93 1.32
N CYS A 31 50.16 -12.06 1.07
CA CYS A 31 49.58 -11.86 -0.27
C CYS A 31 49.45 -10.39 -0.69
N ASN A 32 49.94 -9.46 0.14
CA ASN A 32 49.92 -8.01 -0.07
C ASN A 32 48.52 -7.40 -0.32
N ARG A 33 47.46 -8.11 0.09
CA ARG A 33 46.08 -7.64 0.01
C ARG A 33 45.77 -6.69 1.16
N LYS A 34 45.06 -5.59 0.89
CA LYS A 34 44.56 -4.66 1.92
C LYS A 34 43.35 -5.24 2.64
N ILE A 35 43.37 -5.25 3.97
CA ILE A 35 42.33 -5.84 4.83
C ILE A 35 41.99 -4.83 5.92
N ALA A 36 40.70 -4.66 6.19
CA ALA A 36 40.24 -3.79 7.27
C ALA A 36 40.37 -4.52 8.62
N VAL A 37 41.03 -3.88 9.58
CA VAL A 37 41.15 -4.42 10.94
C VAL A 37 39.86 -4.10 11.70
N PRO A 38 39.13 -5.10 12.23
CA PRO A 38 37.94 -4.86 13.03
C PRO A 38 38.32 -4.15 14.33
N VAL A 39 37.56 -3.12 14.70
CA VAL A 39 37.69 -2.49 16.01
C VAL A 39 37.13 -3.42 17.10
N PRO A 40 37.87 -3.64 18.20
CA PRO A 40 37.37 -4.43 19.33
C PRO A 40 36.05 -3.87 19.84
N SER A 41 35.07 -4.76 20.03
CA SER A 41 33.69 -4.40 20.41
C SER A 41 33.57 -3.72 21.77
N GLU A 42 34.57 -3.83 22.65
CA GLU A 42 34.57 -3.20 23.98
C GLU A 42 34.49 -1.66 23.90
N GLN A 43 34.97 -1.04 22.82
CA GLN A 43 34.86 0.41 22.60
C GLN A 43 33.49 0.84 22.04
N LEU A 44 32.69 -0.08 21.48
CA LEU A 44 31.35 0.19 20.98
C LEU A 44 30.31 0.26 22.10
N ASP A 45 30.55 -0.41 23.22
CA ASP A 45 29.64 -0.43 24.37
C ASP A 45 29.63 0.90 25.13
N GLN A 46 30.77 1.60 25.24
CA GLN A 46 30.81 2.94 25.85
C GLN A 46 30.21 4.05 24.97
N ALA A 47 30.22 3.91 23.64
CA ALA A 47 29.73 4.95 22.72
C ALA A 47 28.21 4.94 22.51
N SER A 48 27.49 3.93 23.01
CA SER A 48 26.12 3.63 22.58
C SER A 48 25.01 4.08 23.52
N LYS A 49 25.30 4.81 24.61
CA LYS A 49 24.23 5.35 25.47
C LYS A 49 23.72 6.69 24.94
N LEU A 50 23.01 6.64 23.82
CA LEU A 50 22.22 7.77 23.33
C LEU A 50 21.11 8.07 24.35
N THR A 51 21.29 9.13 25.13
CA THR A 51 20.27 9.63 26.06
C THR A 51 19.26 10.47 25.29
N LEU A 52 18.09 9.88 25.01
CA LEU A 52 16.94 10.61 24.50
C LEU A 52 16.51 11.64 25.57
N ARG A 53 16.89 12.90 25.35
CA ARG A 53 16.44 14.03 26.18
C ARG A 53 14.97 14.28 25.85
N ARG A 54 14.08 13.63 26.60
CA ARG A 54 12.66 13.93 26.56
C ARG A 54 12.48 15.25 27.30
N ASP A 55 12.33 16.34 26.56
CA ASP A 55 11.96 17.64 27.11
C ASP A 55 10.58 17.51 27.77
N ALA A 56 10.59 17.22 29.06
CA ALA A 56 9.42 17.09 29.87
C ALA A 56 8.96 18.49 30.29
N THR A 57 7.66 18.71 30.19
CA THR A 57 6.92 19.91 30.62
C THR A 57 6.79 20.99 29.55
N VAL A 58 6.08 20.66 28.47
CA VAL A 58 5.35 21.69 27.73
C VAL A 58 3.91 21.68 28.26
N SER A 59 3.65 22.54 29.25
CA SER A 59 2.32 22.75 29.81
C SER A 59 1.50 23.63 28.86
N GLY A 60 0.51 23.04 28.21
CA GLY A 60 -0.40 23.74 27.30
C GLY A 60 -0.84 22.86 26.15
N GLY A 61 -1.82 21.99 26.40
CA GLY A 61 -2.34 21.08 25.40
C GLY A 61 -3.63 21.59 24.76
N ASN A 62 -3.77 21.45 23.44
CA ASN A 62 -5.04 21.71 22.75
C ASN A 62 -5.99 20.52 22.96
N ILE A 63 -7.29 20.77 23.07
CA ILE A 63 -8.30 19.72 23.15
C ILE A 63 -8.64 19.25 21.73
N CYS A 64 -8.63 17.93 21.51
CA CYS A 64 -9.05 17.35 20.24
C CYS A 64 -10.56 17.61 20.02
N PRO A 65 -10.98 18.24 18.92
CA PRO A 65 -12.40 18.57 18.68
C PRO A 65 -13.26 17.34 18.36
N SER A 66 -12.65 16.18 18.14
CA SER A 66 -13.37 14.97 17.73
C SER A 66 -13.60 13.96 18.85
N CYS A 67 -12.68 13.83 19.80
CA CYS A 67 -12.81 12.94 20.95
C CYS A 67 -12.68 13.66 22.29
N ASN A 68 -12.52 14.99 22.26
CA ASN A 68 -12.37 15.84 23.44
C ASN A 68 -11.19 15.50 24.36
N THR A 69 -10.19 14.76 23.87
CA THR A 69 -8.99 14.43 24.64
C THR A 69 -7.94 15.53 24.54
N THR A 70 -7.28 15.83 25.66
CA THR A 70 -6.13 16.73 25.73
C THR A 70 -4.97 16.17 24.90
N MET A 71 -4.46 16.97 23.97
CA MET A 71 -3.30 16.65 23.13
C MET A 71 -2.11 17.48 23.58
N PRO A 72 -0.86 17.02 23.37
CA PRO A 72 0.30 17.84 23.67
C PRO A 72 0.33 19.10 22.78
N PRO A 73 0.99 20.18 23.24
CA PRO A 73 1.19 21.39 22.45
C PRO A 73 1.85 21.05 21.12
N GLY A 74 1.34 21.65 20.04
CA GLY A 74 1.83 21.40 18.68
C GLY A 74 1.43 20.03 18.10
N ALA A 75 0.58 19.26 18.79
CA ALA A 75 0.02 18.03 18.24
C ALA A 75 -0.83 18.33 17.01
N VAL A 76 -0.40 17.76 15.88
CA VAL A 76 -1.09 17.89 14.59
C VAL A 76 -2.08 16.73 14.35
N LEU A 77 -1.90 15.65 15.10
CA LEU A 77 -2.72 14.45 15.00
C LEU A 77 -3.07 13.98 16.41
N CYS A 78 -4.35 13.68 16.64
CA CYS A 78 -4.77 13.06 17.89
C CYS A 78 -4.34 11.59 17.92
N VAL A 79 -3.48 11.22 18.86
CA VAL A 79 -3.03 9.82 19.05
C VAL A 79 -4.12 8.89 19.58
N GLN A 80 -5.23 9.43 20.10
CA GLN A 80 -6.32 8.65 20.68
C GLN A 80 -7.40 8.28 19.64
N CYS A 81 -7.79 9.21 18.78
CA CYS A 81 -8.88 9.00 17.81
C CYS A 81 -8.47 9.15 16.34
N GLY A 82 -7.21 9.49 16.05
CA GLY A 82 -6.73 9.66 14.68
C GLY A 82 -7.26 10.91 13.97
N TYR A 83 -7.80 11.90 14.69
CA TYR A 83 -8.24 13.17 14.12
C TYR A 83 -7.05 14.05 13.71
N ASP A 84 -6.98 14.41 12.42
CA ASP A 84 -5.97 15.31 11.86
C ASP A 84 -6.49 16.75 11.94
N VAL A 85 -5.85 17.58 12.78
CA VAL A 85 -6.28 18.97 12.98
C VAL A 85 -5.99 19.87 11.78
N ARG A 86 -5.15 19.45 10.82
CA ARG A 86 -4.91 20.17 9.56
C ARG A 86 -6.03 19.96 8.56
N LYS A 87 -6.49 18.71 8.45
CA LYS A 87 -7.50 18.31 7.45
C LYS A 87 -8.93 18.40 7.99
N GLY A 88 -9.08 18.46 9.30
CA GLY A 88 -10.39 18.52 9.97
C GLY A 88 -11.17 17.20 9.95
N VAL A 89 -10.51 16.08 9.63
CA VAL A 89 -11.14 14.76 9.47
C VAL A 89 -10.35 13.68 10.22
N ARG A 90 -11.02 12.57 10.57
CA ARG A 90 -10.36 11.38 11.12
C ARG A 90 -9.68 10.59 10.01
N LEU A 91 -8.50 10.04 10.32
CA LEU A 91 -7.83 9.09 9.44
C LEU A 91 -8.72 7.86 9.22
N GLY A 92 -8.99 7.52 7.96
CA GLY A 92 -9.88 6.41 7.58
C GLY A 92 -11.32 6.81 7.32
N GLU A 93 -11.71 8.04 7.66
CA GLU A 93 -12.99 8.62 7.26
C GLU A 93 -12.87 9.07 5.79
N THR A 94 -12.95 8.08 4.90
CA THR A 94 -13.10 8.26 3.45
C THR A 94 -14.51 8.74 3.15
N THR A 95 -14.86 9.91 3.69
CA THR A 95 -16.18 10.50 3.49
C THR A 95 -16.29 10.98 2.05
N GLY A 96 -16.94 10.14 1.26
CA GLY A 96 -17.57 10.53 0.01
C GLY A 96 -16.84 10.06 -1.23
N TRP A 97 -17.61 9.41 -2.10
CA TRP A 97 -17.27 9.31 -3.51
C TRP A 97 -16.77 10.66 -4.05
N PRO A 98 -15.72 10.69 -4.88
CA PRO A 98 -15.23 11.92 -5.49
C PRO A 98 -16.39 12.70 -6.09
N PRO A 99 -16.41 14.04 -6.00
CA PRO A 99 -17.53 14.87 -6.47
C PRO A 99 -17.92 14.56 -7.93
N TYR A 100 -16.95 14.15 -8.74
CA TYR A 100 -17.13 13.65 -10.11
C TYR A 100 -18.06 12.43 -10.22
N VAL A 101 -17.99 11.47 -9.30
CA VAL A 101 -18.80 10.24 -9.39
C VAL A 101 -20.27 10.52 -9.06
N ARG A 102 -20.53 11.53 -8.22
CA ARG A 102 -21.90 12.01 -7.97
C ARG A 102 -22.52 12.65 -9.22
N TRP A 103 -21.72 13.42 -9.97
CA TRP A 103 -22.12 13.98 -11.27
C TRP A 103 -22.32 12.91 -12.35
N LEU A 104 -21.48 11.87 -12.37
CA LEU A 104 -21.66 10.74 -13.29
C LEU A 104 -22.95 9.98 -13.04
N LEU A 105 -23.25 9.61 -11.79
CA LEU A 105 -24.49 8.89 -11.47
C LEU A 105 -25.74 9.71 -11.82
N ALA A 106 -25.71 11.02 -11.55
CA ALA A 106 -26.79 11.91 -11.94
C ALA A 106 -26.94 12.01 -13.47
N GLY A 107 -25.82 12.14 -14.20
CA GLY A 107 -25.82 12.18 -15.66
C GLY A 107 -26.32 10.88 -16.30
N VAL A 108 -25.85 9.73 -15.81
CA VAL A 108 -26.31 8.40 -16.26
C VAL A 108 -27.81 8.21 -15.97
N GLY A 109 -28.27 8.61 -14.79
CA GLY A 109 -29.69 8.58 -14.43
C GLY A 109 -30.55 9.40 -15.39
N VAL A 110 -30.15 10.63 -15.71
CA VAL A 110 -30.86 11.49 -16.68
C VAL A 110 -30.87 10.86 -18.07
N ILE A 111 -29.75 10.30 -18.53
CA ILE A 111 -29.68 9.63 -19.85
C ILE A 111 -30.63 8.43 -19.90
N ILE A 112 -30.66 7.59 -18.87
CA ILE A 112 -31.57 6.42 -18.80
C ILE A 112 -33.03 6.88 -18.82
N VAL A 113 -33.38 7.90 -18.03
CA VAL A 113 -34.75 8.44 -17.99
C VAL A 113 -35.15 8.99 -19.36
N VAL A 114 -34.30 9.79 -20.01
CA VAL A 114 -34.55 10.33 -21.36
C VAL A 114 -34.70 9.20 -22.38
N MET A 115 -33.87 8.15 -22.28
CA MET A 115 -33.93 7.01 -23.18
C MET A 115 -35.22 6.19 -23.00
N LEU A 116 -35.65 5.95 -21.75
CA LEU A 116 -36.92 5.28 -21.44
C LEU A 116 -38.12 6.09 -21.91
N VAL A 117 -38.13 7.41 -21.68
CA VAL A 117 -39.18 8.30 -22.17
C VAL A 117 -39.27 8.22 -23.70
N LYS A 118 -38.15 8.23 -24.43
CA LYS A 118 -38.18 8.06 -25.89
C LYS A 118 -38.61 6.69 -26.38
N ILE A 119 -38.35 5.63 -25.61
CA ILE A 119 -38.83 4.28 -25.94
C ILE A 119 -40.34 4.19 -25.76
N VAL A 120 -40.88 4.74 -24.66
CA VAL A 120 -42.32 4.72 -24.36
C VAL A 120 -43.11 5.66 -25.28
N LEU A 121 -42.54 6.82 -25.64
CA LEU A 121 -43.17 7.79 -26.53
C LEU A 121 -42.94 7.52 -28.03
N ARG A 122 -42.21 6.46 -28.39
CA ARG A 122 -42.16 6.02 -29.80
C ARG A 122 -43.34 5.08 -30.05
N PRO A 123 -44.38 5.52 -30.78
CA PRO A 123 -45.40 4.58 -31.25
C PRO A 123 -44.71 3.63 -32.22
N GLN A 124 -44.56 2.36 -31.85
CA GLN A 124 -44.17 1.33 -32.79
C GLN A 124 -45.32 1.20 -33.80
N PRO A 125 -45.12 1.47 -35.11
CA PRO A 125 -46.10 1.08 -36.10
C PRO A 125 -46.13 -0.45 -36.12
N ILE A 126 -47.20 -1.02 -35.58
CA ILE A 126 -47.52 -2.44 -35.68
C ILE A 126 -47.96 -2.70 -37.12
N SER A 127 -47.02 -2.77 -38.04
CA SER A 127 -47.27 -3.18 -39.41
C SER A 127 -46.05 -3.97 -39.85
N GLU A 128 -46.10 -5.27 -39.59
CA GLU A 128 -45.88 -6.34 -40.57
C GLU A 128 -45.68 -7.69 -39.86
N ILE A 129 -46.69 -8.16 -39.10
CA ILE A 129 -46.84 -9.61 -38.89
C ILE A 129 -47.82 -10.07 -39.96
N ALA A 130 -47.34 -10.14 -41.20
CA ALA A 130 -48.04 -10.86 -42.25
C ALA A 130 -47.95 -12.35 -41.88
N VAL A 131 -49.04 -12.87 -41.32
CA VAL A 131 -49.26 -14.28 -41.04
C VAL A 131 -49.23 -15.02 -42.39
N THR A 132 -48.10 -15.61 -42.75
CA THR A 132 -48.09 -16.73 -43.69
C THR A 132 -48.77 -17.91 -42.98
N PRO A 133 -49.92 -18.42 -43.46
CA PRO A 133 -50.52 -19.61 -42.87
C PRO A 133 -49.54 -20.79 -43.02
N PRO A 134 -49.36 -21.61 -41.98
CA PRO A 134 -48.50 -22.79 -42.07
C PRO A 134 -49.11 -23.77 -43.08
N ALA A 135 -48.31 -24.16 -44.08
CA ALA A 135 -48.64 -25.21 -45.01
C ALA A 135 -48.94 -26.50 -44.22
N VAL A 136 -50.16 -27.03 -44.38
CA VAL A 136 -50.60 -28.30 -43.82
C VAL A 136 -49.72 -29.40 -44.39
N GLN A 137 -48.83 -29.96 -43.56
CA GLN A 137 -48.06 -31.15 -43.93
C GLN A 137 -48.99 -32.36 -43.84
N ALA A 138 -49.22 -33.02 -44.97
CA ALA A 138 -49.97 -34.27 -45.03
C ALA A 138 -49.21 -35.38 -44.28
N PRO A 139 -49.91 -36.26 -43.54
CA PRO A 139 -49.27 -37.35 -42.82
C PRO A 139 -48.70 -38.40 -43.78
N THR A 140 -47.44 -38.74 -43.56
CA THR A 140 -46.69 -39.81 -44.24
C THR A 140 -47.35 -41.17 -43.96
N PRO A 141 -47.62 -42.01 -44.98
CA PRO A 141 -48.08 -43.38 -44.74
C PRO A 141 -46.95 -44.25 -44.19
N ALA A 142 -47.27 -45.00 -43.14
CA ALA A 142 -46.39 -45.95 -42.46
C ALA A 142 -45.91 -47.07 -43.40
N PRO A 143 -44.65 -47.52 -43.31
CA PRO A 143 -44.14 -48.62 -44.12
C PRO A 143 -44.75 -49.96 -43.68
N ALA A 144 -45.36 -50.67 -44.63
CA ALA A 144 -45.85 -52.02 -44.45
C ALA A 144 -44.69 -53.01 -44.29
N ALA A 145 -44.81 -53.91 -43.31
CA ALA A 145 -43.87 -54.99 -43.05
C ALA A 145 -43.98 -56.11 -44.11
N PRO A 146 -42.86 -56.72 -44.54
CA PRO A 146 -42.86 -57.88 -45.44
C PRO A 146 -43.15 -59.22 -44.71
N PRO A 147 -43.52 -60.28 -45.46
CA PRO A 147 -44.11 -61.53 -44.94
C PRO A 147 -43.13 -62.48 -44.22
#